data_AF-A0A6G0Y6V2-F1
#
_entry.id   AF-A0A6G0Y6V2-F1
#
_cell.length_a   1.000
_cell.length_b   1.000
_cell.length_c   1.000
_cell.angle_alpha   90.00
_cell.angle_beta   90.00
_cell.angle_gamma   90.00
#
_symmetry.space_group_name_H-M   'P 1'
#
loop_
_entity.id
_entity.type
_entity.pdbx_description
1 polymer ?
#
loop_
_entity_poly.entity_id
_entity_poly.type
_entity_poly.pdbx_seq_one_letter_code
_entity_poly.pdbx_strand_id
1 'polypeptide(L)'
;LNLSTLSERRITSDIIFLNGFVSGIIDSPSLLSKIGFHMPGTIRSRDPYYIAQVTGYYLDDDPLKRAMSLINRQTSLSNLAFYFCYNILELTTNIILYSIY
;
A
#
# COMPACT_ATOMS: atom_id res chain seq x y z
N LEU A 1 17.82 -21.02 -17.81
CA LEU A 1 17.08 -19.73 -17.82
C LEU A 1 17.43 -19.01 -16.52
N ASN A 2 18.19 -17.90 -16.59
CA ASN A 2 18.59 -17.12 -15.42
C ASN A 2 17.43 -16.20 -14.99
N LEU A 3 16.30 -16.81 -14.62
CA LEU A 3 15.06 -16.11 -14.28
C LEU A 3 14.88 -16.06 -12.77
N SER A 4 14.39 -14.93 -12.28
CA SER A 4 13.92 -14.81 -10.91
C SER A 4 12.78 -15.78 -10.60
N THR A 5 12.68 -16.18 -9.35
CA THR A 5 11.64 -17.12 -8.92
C THR A 5 10.25 -16.52 -9.12
N LEU A 6 9.23 -17.36 -9.26
CA LEU A 6 7.83 -16.88 -9.32
C LEU A 6 7.46 -16.05 -8.08
N SER A 7 8.03 -16.41 -6.92
CA SER A 7 7.82 -15.69 -5.67
C SER A 7 8.38 -14.28 -5.74
N GLU A 8 9.62 -14.12 -6.20
CA GLU A 8 10.26 -12.82 -6.39
C GLU A 8 9.49 -11.93 -7.35
N ARG A 9 9.08 -12.46 -8.51
CA ARG A 9 8.31 -11.69 -9.50
C ARG A 9 6.96 -11.21 -8.95
N ARG A 10 6.31 -12.03 -8.13
CA ARG A 10 5.07 -11.67 -7.45
C ARG A 10 5.29 -10.58 -6.41
N ILE A 11 6.35 -10.66 -5.60
CA ILE A 11 6.75 -9.61 -4.64
C ILE A 11 6.99 -8.28 -5.37
N THR A 12 7.76 -8.31 -6.46
CA THR A 12 8.02 -7.10 -7.27
C THR A 12 6.73 -6.51 -7.83
N SER A 13 5.81 -7.36 -8.31
CA SER A 13 4.53 -6.91 -8.84
C SER A 13 3.64 -6.28 -7.77
N ASP A 14 3.59 -6.87 -6.57
CA ASP A 14 2.83 -6.33 -5.43
C ASP A 14 3.33 -4.92 -5.04
N ILE A 15 4.65 -4.70 -5.04
CA ILE A 15 5.26 -3.39 -4.74
C ILE A 15 4.96 -2.37 -5.85
N ILE A 16 5.16 -2.74 -7.11
CA ILE A 16 4.91 -1.85 -8.26
C ILE A 16 3.43 -1.43 -8.27
N PHE A 17 2.53 -2.39 -8.03
CA PHE A 17 1.10 -2.13 -8.01
C PHE A 17 0.72 -1.10 -6.95
N LEU A 18 1.15 -1.28 -5.70
CA LEU A 18 0.84 -0.35 -4.61
C LEU A 18 1.49 1.03 -4.80
N ASN A 19 2.73 1.09 -5.28
CA ASN A 19 3.36 2.37 -5.65
C ASN A 19 2.61 3.06 -6.79
N GLY A 20 2.06 2.30 -7.74
CA GLY A 20 1.25 2.84 -8.83
C GLY A 20 0.02 3.60 -8.33
N PHE A 21 -0.66 3.12 -7.28
CA PHE A 21 -1.75 3.88 -6.64
C PHE A 21 -1.24 5.14 -5.95
N VAL A 22 -0.14 5.01 -5.21
CA VAL A 22 0.41 6.07 -4.36
C VAL A 22 0.95 7.24 -5.20
N SER A 23 1.51 6.92 -6.36
CA SER A 23 2.04 7.91 -7.32
C SER A 23 0.98 8.38 -8.32
N GLY A 24 -0.27 7.94 -8.20
CA GLY A 24 -1.36 8.33 -9.12
C GLY A 24 -1.23 7.78 -10.55
N ILE A 25 -0.33 6.81 -10.79
CA ILE A 25 -0.17 6.13 -12.08
C ILE A 25 -1.38 5.22 -12.34
N ILE A 26 -1.90 4.58 -11.29
CA ILE A 26 -3.11 3.76 -11.35
C ILE A 26 -4.29 4.62 -10.89
N ASP A 27 -5.05 5.12 -11.85
CA ASP A 27 -6.30 5.85 -11.59
C ASP A 27 -7.49 4.88 -11.50
N SER A 28 -7.70 4.33 -10.31
CA SER A 28 -8.85 3.48 -10.01
C SER A 28 -9.39 3.74 -8.61
N PRO A 29 -10.36 4.67 -8.48
CA PRO A 29 -10.94 5.01 -7.18
C PRO A 29 -11.57 3.80 -6.46
N SER A 30 -12.16 2.87 -7.22
CA SER A 30 -12.82 1.67 -6.69
C SER A 30 -11.85 0.62 -6.14
N LEU A 31 -10.61 0.60 -6.63
CA LEU A 31 -9.53 -0.22 -6.06
C LEU A 31 -8.83 0.50 -4.92
N LEU A 32 -8.61 1.81 -5.05
CA LEU A 32 -8.03 2.64 -4.00
C LEU A 32 -8.87 2.60 -2.72
N SER A 33 -10.21 2.58 -2.84
CA SER A 33 -11.13 2.48 -1.70
C SER A 33 -11.03 1.16 -0.93
N LYS A 34 -10.37 0.14 -1.48
CA LYS A 34 -10.12 -1.15 -0.81
C LYS A 34 -8.78 -1.17 -0.07
N ILE A 35 -7.92 -0.16 -0.30
CA ILE A 35 -6.63 -0.04 0.37
C ILE A 35 -6.85 0.67 1.70
N GLY A 36 -6.55 -0.02 2.80
CA GLY A 36 -6.59 0.56 4.13
C GLY A 36 -5.31 1.35 4.38
N PHE A 37 -5.39 2.67 4.47
CA PHE A 37 -4.25 3.50 4.86
C PHE A 37 -4.22 3.76 6.36
N HIS A 38 -3.03 3.74 6.94
CA HIS A 38 -2.81 4.23 8.29
C HIS A 38 -2.42 5.70 8.24
N MET A 39 -3.21 6.53 8.93
CA MET A 39 -2.94 7.95 9.07
C MET A 39 -1.89 8.19 10.17
N PRO A 40 -0.77 8.88 9.87
CA PRO A 40 0.17 9.28 10.90
C PRO A 40 -0.50 10.31 11.82
N GLY A 41 -0.54 10.04 13.13
CA GLY A 41 -0.99 11.01 14.15
C GLY A 41 -1.91 10.43 15.23
N THR A 42 -2.75 9.44 14.91
CA THR A 42 -3.71 8.85 15.86
C THR A 42 -3.21 7.59 16.56
N ILE A 43 -2.21 6.91 15.99
CA ILE A 43 -1.74 5.60 16.44
C ILE A 43 -0.22 5.58 16.47
N ARG A 44 0.38 4.80 17.38
CA ARG A 44 1.84 4.63 17.49
C ARG A 44 2.45 3.78 16.35
N SER A 45 1.61 3.21 15.49
CA SER A 45 2.08 2.40 14.35
C SER A 45 2.79 3.28 13.32
N ARG A 46 3.90 2.78 12.80
CA ARG A 46 4.63 3.38 11.67
C ARG A 46 4.31 2.70 10.34
N ASP A 47 3.39 1.74 10.37
CA ASP A 47 2.97 1.01 9.19
C ASP A 47 2.12 1.93 8.29
N PRO A 48 2.38 1.96 6.97
CA PRO A 48 1.61 2.80 6.05
C PRO A 48 0.20 2.26 5.76
N TYR A 49 -0.02 0.96 5.94
CA TYR A 49 -1.30 0.33 5.61
C TYR A 49 -1.96 -0.34 6.82
N TYR A 50 -3.27 -0.19 6.92
CA TYR A 50 -4.11 -0.95 7.83
C TYR A 50 -4.45 -2.32 7.24
N ILE A 51 -4.26 -3.37 8.03
CA ILE A 51 -4.57 -4.74 7.66
C ILE A 51 -5.69 -5.23 8.56
N ALA A 52 -6.88 -5.40 7.99
CA ALA A 52 -8.01 -5.98 8.70
C ALA A 52 -7.66 -7.40 9.17
N GLN A 53 -7.94 -7.68 10.44
CA GLN A 53 -7.90 -9.05 10.96
C GLN A 53 -9.10 -9.80 10.42
N VAL A 54 -8.84 -10.94 9.77
CA VAL A 54 -9.89 -11.76 9.18
C VAL A 54 -9.76 -13.16 9.76
N THR A 55 -10.87 -13.72 10.22
CA THR A 55 -10.92 -15.09 10.74
C THR A 55 -11.14 -16.04 9.56
N GLY A 56 -10.04 -16.53 8.96
CA GLY A 56 -10.09 -17.56 7.91
C GLY A 56 -8.89 -17.50 6.96
N TYR A 57 -8.15 -18.62 6.86
CA TYR A 57 -6.90 -18.73 6.09
C TYR A 57 -7.01 -18.34 4.61
N TYR A 58 -8.19 -18.49 4.00
CA TYR A 58 -8.37 -18.15 2.59
C TYR A 58 -8.29 -16.63 2.31
N LEU A 59 -8.69 -15.81 3.29
CA LEU A 59 -8.63 -14.35 3.18
C LEU A 59 -7.26 -13.78 3.61
N ASP A 60 -6.34 -14.64 4.07
CA ASP A 60 -4.93 -14.27 4.27
C ASP A 60 -4.14 -14.23 2.96
N ASP A 61 -4.58 -14.97 1.94
CA ASP A 61 -3.99 -14.98 0.60
C ASP A 61 -4.55 -13.90 -0.34
N ASP A 62 -5.41 -13.01 0.17
CA ASP A 62 -5.88 -11.86 -0.59
C ASP A 62 -4.69 -11.02 -1.11
N PRO A 63 -4.61 -10.74 -2.42
CA PRO A 63 -3.43 -10.11 -3.01
C PRO A 63 -3.20 -8.69 -2.47
N LEU A 64 -4.26 -7.93 -2.17
CA LEU A 64 -4.13 -6.59 -1.60
C LEU A 64 -3.62 -6.67 -0.16
N LYS A 65 -4.22 -7.54 0.66
CA LYS A 65 -3.78 -7.79 2.03
C LYS A 65 -2.31 -8.21 2.10
N ARG A 66 -1.90 -9.12 1.21
CA ARG A 66 -0.52 -9.59 1.09
C ARG A 66 0.42 -8.44 0.72
N ALA A 67 0.08 -7.65 -0.31
CA ALA A 67 0.91 -6.54 -0.77
C ALA A 67 1.08 -5.46 0.34
N MET A 68 -0.01 -5.11 1.03
CA MET A 68 0.02 -4.18 2.16
C MET A 68 0.87 -4.72 3.32
N SER A 69 0.74 -6.01 3.65
CA SER A 69 1.58 -6.66 4.67
C SER A 69 3.05 -6.69 4.30
N LEU A 70 3.36 -6.94 3.02
CA LEU A 70 4.72 -6.95 2.53
C LEU A 70 5.38 -5.58 2.74
N ILE A 71 4.69 -4.51 2.35
CA ILE A 71 5.22 -3.15 2.52
C ILE A 71 5.33 -2.80 4.00
N ASN A 72 4.33 -3.05 4.85
CA ASN A 72 4.44 -2.80 6.29
C ASN A 72 5.68 -3.47 6.91
N ARG A 73 5.96 -4.72 6.54
CA ARG A 73 7.16 -5.45 7.00
C ARG A 73 8.45 -4.80 6.51
N GLN A 74 8.51 -4.31 5.27
CA GLN A 74 9.69 -3.68 4.69
C GLN A 74 9.91 -2.23 5.17
N THR A 75 8.82 -1.49 5.44
CA THR A 75 8.84 -0.10 5.90
C THR A 75 9.40 0.04 7.31
N SER A 76 9.30 -1.00 8.14
CA SER A 76 9.98 -1.06 9.44
C SER A 76 11.52 -0.97 9.34
N LEU A 77 12.10 -1.15 8.14
CA LEU A 77 13.53 -1.25 7.91
C LEU A 77 14.17 -0.07 7.14
N SER A 78 13.44 0.87 6.51
CA SER A 78 14.09 1.95 5.73
C SER A 78 13.23 3.17 5.34
N ASN A 79 13.90 4.21 4.81
CA ASN A 79 13.44 5.51 4.24
C ASN A 79 12.17 5.49 3.35
N LEU A 80 11.69 4.31 2.94
CA LEU A 80 10.45 4.15 2.20
C LEU A 80 9.24 4.69 2.98
N ALA A 81 9.25 4.62 4.31
CA ALA A 81 8.20 5.20 5.17
C ALA A 81 8.02 6.71 4.94
N PHE A 82 9.12 7.44 4.79
CA PHE A 82 9.12 8.88 4.55
C PHE A 82 8.59 9.21 3.16
N TYR A 83 9.00 8.44 2.15
CA TYR A 83 8.48 8.58 0.78
C TYR A 83 6.98 8.28 0.72
N PHE A 84 6.53 7.26 1.46
CA PHE A 84 5.14 6.88 1.54
C PHE A 84 4.29 7.94 2.26
N CYS A 85 4.72 8.45 3.40
CA CYS A 85 4.05 9.56 4.10
C CYS A 85 3.96 10.83 3.23
N TYR A 86 5.03 11.17 2.50
CA TYR A 86 5.04 12.34 1.61
C TYR A 86 4.03 12.20 0.46
N ASN A 87 4.04 11.05 -0.22
CA ASN A 87 3.11 10.80 -1.33
C ASN A 87 1.66 10.63 -0.85
N ILE A 88 1.42 10.04 0.33
CA ILE A 88 0.08 9.98 0.94
C ILE A 88 -0.42 11.40 1.27
N LEU A 89 0.43 12.27 1.81
CA LEU A 89 0.06 13.67 2.05
C LEU A 89 -0.34 14.35 0.73
N GLU A 90 0.44 14.14 -0.33
CA GLU A 90 0.18 14.68 -1.67
C GLU A 90 -1.14 14.13 -2.28
N LEU A 91 -1.41 12.84 -2.09
CA LEU A 91 -2.69 12.21 -2.43
C LEU A 91 -3.85 12.82 -1.66
N THR A 92 -3.72 13.02 -0.34
CA THR A 92 -4.79 13.65 0.45
C THR A 92 -5.05 15.08 0.00
N THR A 93 -4.01 15.85 -0.31
CA THR A 93 -4.18 17.21 -0.83
C THR A 93 -4.85 17.22 -2.20
N ASN A 94 -4.49 16.29 -3.10
CA ASN A 94 -5.11 16.19 -4.41
C ASN A 94 -6.56 15.71 -4.32
N ILE A 95 -6.86 14.67 -3.54
CA ILE A 95 -8.22 14.15 -3.35
C ILE A 95 -9.14 15.22 -2.73
N ILE A 96 -8.64 15.97 -1.73
CA ILE A 96 -9.40 17.08 -1.13
C ILE A 96 -9.63 18.18 -2.18
N LEU A 97 -8.63 18.52 -2.99
CA LEU A 97 -8.77 19.52 -4.05
C LEU A 97 -9.81 19.09 -5.09
N TYR A 98 -9.80 17.83 -5.53
CA TYR A 98 -10.76 17.26 -6.49
C TYR A 98 -12.16 17.02 -5.90
N SER A 99 -12.33 17.02 -4.57
CA SER A 99 -13.65 16.92 -3.92
C SER A 99 -14.30 18.29 -3.64
N ILE A 100 -13.60 19.39 -3.90
CA ILE A 100 -14.08 20.76 -3.73
C ILE A 100 -14.57 21.38 -5.07
N TYR A 101 -14.38 20.68 -6.19
CA TYR A 101 -14.94 21.00 -7.50
C TYR A 101 -16.00 19.98 -7.92
#